data_AF-A0AAW2LJR0-F1
#
_entry.id   AF-A0AAW2LJR0-F1
#
_cell.length_a   1.000
_cell.length_b   1.000
_cell.length_c   1.000
_cell.angle_alpha   90.00
_cell.angle_beta   90.00
_cell.angle_gamma   90.00
#
_symmetry.space_group_name_H-M   'P 1'
#
loop_
_entity.id
_entity.type
_entity.pdbx_description
1 polymer ?
#
loop_
_entity_poly.entity_id
_entity_poly.type
_entity_poly.pdbx_seq_one_letter_code
_entity_poly.pdbx_strand_id
1 'polypeptide(L)'
;MDCLEHICSEGCTTVGPYDMDPSKHKGPCSKYSTCHGIQLLIKHFGTCEKKVNGGCSRCKRMWQLFRLHSSICDQSDECRVPLCRQFKLKAQQDRRVNDSRWRLLVRKVVRAKTFSSLSLFKRMRVEEPRMVGMYRQGVRSFPLAPRNMQR
;
A
#
# COMPACT_ATOMS: atom_id res chain seq x y z
N MET A 1 2.04 4.53 -2.06
CA MET A 1 2.82 4.00 -3.21
C MET A 1 2.47 2.56 -3.52
N ASP A 2 2.01 1.82 -2.51
CA ASP A 2 1.67 0.39 -2.56
C ASP A 2 0.73 -0.01 -3.71
N CYS A 3 -0.22 0.84 -4.12
CA CYS A 3 -1.09 0.55 -5.26
C CYS A 3 -0.33 0.41 -6.59
N LEU A 4 0.71 1.24 -6.83
CA LEU A 4 1.52 1.14 -8.05
C LEU A 4 2.32 -0.17 -8.05
N GLU A 5 2.94 -0.49 -6.91
CA GLU A 5 3.72 -1.73 -6.73
C GLU A 5 2.81 -2.96 -6.88
N HIS A 6 1.64 -2.96 -6.25
CA HIS A 6 0.62 -4.01 -6.40
C HIS A 6 0.23 -4.23 -7.87
N ILE A 7 -0.10 -3.16 -8.62
CA ILE A 7 -0.46 -3.29 -10.04
C ILE A 7 0.70 -3.85 -10.86
N CYS A 8 1.93 -3.37 -10.64
CA CYS A 8 3.09 -3.76 -11.45
C CYS A 8 3.66 -5.14 -11.08
N SER A 9 3.45 -5.63 -9.86
CA SER A 9 4.00 -6.91 -9.39
C SER A 9 2.98 -8.04 -9.41
N GLU A 10 1.77 -7.76 -8.94
CA GLU A 10 0.72 -8.77 -8.80
C GLU A 10 -0.29 -8.69 -9.94
N GLY A 11 -0.43 -7.53 -10.55
CA GLY A 11 -1.55 -7.23 -11.43
C GLY A 11 -2.81 -6.90 -10.64
N CYS A 12 -3.62 -6.03 -11.22
CA CYS A 12 -4.90 -5.64 -10.66
C CYS A 12 -5.90 -5.53 -11.80
N THR A 13 -7.08 -6.14 -11.68
CA THR A 13 -8.24 -6.06 -12.59
C THR A 13 -7.93 -6.14 -14.09
N THR A 14 -7.45 -5.06 -14.72
CA THR A 14 -7.25 -4.96 -16.18
C THR A 14 -5.82 -4.56 -16.58
N VAL A 15 -4.92 -4.36 -15.62
CA VAL A 15 -3.52 -4.01 -15.87
C VAL A 15 -2.67 -4.89 -14.97
N GLY A 16 -1.67 -5.54 -15.55
CA GLY A 16 -0.75 -6.36 -14.78
C GLY A 16 0.59 -6.55 -15.47
N PRO A 17 1.46 -7.36 -14.84
CA PRO A 17 2.75 -7.73 -15.39
C PRO A 17 2.61 -8.39 -16.77
N TYR A 18 3.63 -8.23 -17.62
CA TYR A 18 3.62 -8.83 -18.97
C TYR A 18 3.61 -10.36 -18.94
N ASP A 19 4.20 -10.96 -17.91
CA ASP A 19 4.30 -12.41 -17.66
C ASP A 19 3.03 -13.01 -17.03
N MET A 20 2.01 -12.21 -16.73
CA MET A 20 0.79 -12.69 -16.07
C MET A 20 -0.33 -12.97 -17.07
N ASP A 21 -0.94 -14.14 -16.93
CA ASP A 21 -2.13 -14.53 -17.68
C ASP A 21 -3.35 -13.67 -17.26
N PRO A 22 -3.97 -12.90 -18.19
CA PRO A 22 -5.13 -12.07 -17.89
C PRO A 22 -6.38 -12.89 -17.48
N SER A 23 -6.42 -14.20 -17.75
CA SER A 23 -7.50 -15.09 -17.33
C SER A 23 -7.45 -15.47 -15.85
N LYS A 24 -6.29 -15.31 -15.20
CA LYS A 24 -6.14 -15.54 -13.75
C LYS A 24 -6.60 -14.31 -12.99
N HIS A 25 -7.92 -14.12 -12.96
CA HIS A 25 -8.55 -13.08 -12.14
C HIS A 25 -8.20 -13.29 -10.66
N LYS A 26 -7.34 -12.43 -10.13
CA LYS A 26 -7.16 -12.28 -8.69
C LYS A 26 -8.44 -11.64 -8.12
N GLY A 27 -8.83 -12.07 -6.92
CA GLY A 27 -10.05 -11.62 -6.23
C GLY A 27 -10.18 -10.09 -6.10
N PRO A 28 -11.29 -9.60 -5.51
CA PRO A 28 -11.58 -8.18 -5.47
C PRO A 28 -10.46 -7.36 -4.81
N CYS A 29 -10.05 -6.26 -5.45
CA CYS A 29 -8.99 -5.39 -4.95
C CYS A 29 -9.51 -4.52 -3.80
N SER A 30 -8.90 -4.64 -2.61
CA SER A 30 -9.27 -3.86 -1.42
C SER A 30 -9.10 -2.34 -1.58
N LYS A 31 -8.22 -1.90 -2.49
CA LYS A 31 -7.95 -0.48 -2.79
C LYS A 31 -8.39 -0.09 -4.21
N TYR A 32 -9.48 -0.69 -4.69
CA TYR A 32 -9.91 -0.57 -6.09
C TYR A 32 -9.97 0.87 -6.60
N SER A 33 -10.55 1.83 -5.86
CA SER A 33 -10.67 3.22 -6.39
C SER A 33 -9.31 3.86 -6.71
N THR A 34 -8.30 3.59 -5.87
CA THR A 34 -6.95 4.12 -6.06
C THR A 34 -6.24 3.35 -7.17
N CYS A 35 -6.36 2.02 -7.16
CA CYS A 35 -5.79 1.18 -8.21
C CYS A 35 -6.36 1.53 -9.58
N HIS A 36 -7.67 1.75 -9.68
CA HIS A 36 -8.34 2.12 -10.91
C HIS A 36 -7.82 3.43 -11.51
N GLY A 37 -7.66 4.47 -10.68
CA GLY A 37 -7.06 5.72 -11.12
C GLY A 37 -5.63 5.54 -11.68
N ILE A 38 -4.81 4.71 -11.04
CA ILE A 38 -3.45 4.41 -11.49
C ILE A 38 -3.46 3.56 -12.77
N GLN A 39 -4.34 2.58 -12.88
CA GLN A 39 -4.51 1.77 -14.08
C GLN A 39 -4.84 2.62 -15.30
N LEU A 40 -5.71 3.63 -15.16
CA LEU A 40 -6.01 4.56 -16.24
C LEU A 40 -4.78 5.35 -16.67
N LEU A 41 -3.93 5.77 -15.72
CA LEU A 41 -2.65 6.41 -16.05
C LEU A 41 -1.70 5.46 -16.77
N ILE A 42 -1.61 4.19 -16.36
CA ILE A 42 -0.77 3.17 -17.01
C ILE A 42 -1.23 2.94 -18.45
N LYS A 43 -2.52 2.65 -18.66
CA LYS A 43 -3.09 2.43 -19.99
C LYS A 43 -2.84 3.62 -20.91
N HIS A 44 -3.09 4.83 -20.40
CA HIS A 44 -2.83 6.05 -21.17
C HIS A 44 -1.34 6.24 -21.47
N PHE A 45 -0.46 5.99 -20.50
CA PHE A 45 0.99 6.17 -20.69
C PHE A 45 1.54 5.21 -21.75
N GLY A 46 1.03 3.99 -21.84
CA GLY A 46 1.39 3.02 -22.87
C GLY A 46 1.03 3.48 -24.28
N THR A 47 -0.15 4.10 -24.45
CA THR A 47 -0.69 4.45 -25.78
C THR A 47 -0.46 5.92 -26.18
N CYS A 48 -0.08 6.80 -25.26
CA CYS A 48 0.10 8.22 -25.57
C CYS A 48 1.41 8.50 -26.32
N GLU A 49 1.29 9.08 -27.51
CA GLU A 49 2.42 9.50 -28.34
C GLU A 49 3.08 10.79 -27.81
N LYS A 50 2.30 11.67 -27.18
CA LYS A 50 2.79 12.93 -26.60
C LYS A 50 3.56 12.75 -25.27
N LYS A 51 3.86 11.51 -24.86
CA LYS A 51 4.48 11.20 -23.55
C LYS A 51 5.91 11.70 -23.40
N VAL A 52 6.67 11.75 -24.51
CA VAL A 52 8.10 12.14 -24.52
C VAL A 52 8.25 13.66 -24.69
N ASN A 53 7.40 14.27 -25.53
CA ASN A 53 7.48 15.70 -25.87
C ASN A 53 6.86 16.61 -24.79
N GLY A 54 6.48 16.07 -23.62
CA GLY A 54 6.05 16.86 -22.46
C GLY A 54 4.67 17.53 -22.55
N GLY A 55 3.93 17.35 -23.64
CA GLY A 55 2.64 18.02 -23.89
C GLY A 55 1.42 17.38 -23.22
N CYS A 56 1.54 16.23 -22.57
CA CYS A 56 0.42 15.54 -21.94
C CYS A 56 0.45 15.60 -20.39
N SER A 57 -0.58 16.18 -19.79
CA SER A 57 -0.72 16.30 -18.33
C SER A 57 -0.87 14.95 -17.63
N ARG A 58 -1.57 13.98 -18.23
CA ARG A 58 -1.72 12.62 -17.69
C ARG A 58 -0.38 11.88 -17.67
N CYS A 59 0.39 11.97 -18.76
CA CYS A 59 1.75 11.42 -18.80
C CYS A 59 2.67 12.11 -17.79
N LYS A 60 2.56 13.43 -17.62
CA LYS A 60 3.35 14.17 -16.62
C LYS A 60 3.09 13.68 -15.19
N ARG A 61 1.83 13.43 -14.82
CA ARG A 61 1.49 12.83 -13.52
C ARG A 61 2.08 11.43 -13.37
N MET A 62 2.03 10.63 -14.44
CA MET A 62 2.58 9.27 -14.43
C MET A 62 4.11 9.27 -14.26
N TRP A 63 4.80 10.15 -14.97
CA TRP A 63 6.24 10.38 -14.81
C TRP A 63 6.61 10.78 -13.38
N GLN A 64 5.83 11.68 -12.77
CA GLN A 64 6.03 12.08 -11.37
C GLN A 64 5.85 10.91 -10.40
N LEU A 65 4.86 10.04 -10.66
CA LEU A 65 4.61 8.86 -9.85
C LEU A 65 5.78 7.87 -9.92
N PHE A 66 6.33 7.62 -11.10
CA PHE A 66 7.52 6.78 -11.27
C PHE A 66 8.77 7.38 -10.61
N ARG A 67 9.02 8.69 -10.78
CA ARG A 67 10.13 9.39 -10.11
C ARG A 67 10.00 9.32 -8.59
N LEU A 68 8.78 9.47 -8.07
CA LEU A 68 8.52 9.35 -6.64
C LEU A 68 8.81 7.93 -6.15
N HIS A 69 8.30 6.92 -6.84
CA HIS A 69 8.55 5.51 -6.51
C HIS A 69 10.05 5.22 -6.45
N SER A 70 10.81 5.56 -7.50
CA SER A 70 12.25 5.28 -7.55
C SER A 70 13.04 5.92 -6.40
N SER A 71 12.56 7.06 -5.88
CA SER A 71 13.21 7.81 -4.81
C SER A 71 12.99 7.21 -3.42
N ILE A 72 11.96 6.37 -3.26
CA ILE A 72 11.61 5.72 -1.98
C ILE A 72 11.69 4.19 -2.04
N CYS A 73 12.02 3.63 -3.20
CA CYS A 73 12.11 2.20 -3.42
C CYS A 73 13.52 1.73 -3.07
N ASP A 74 13.65 0.73 -2.22
CA ASP A 74 14.95 0.19 -1.81
C ASP A 74 15.43 -0.93 -2.74
N GLN A 75 14.52 -1.72 -3.32
CA GLN A 75 14.84 -2.84 -4.22
C GLN A 75 15.05 -2.32 -5.66
N SER A 76 16.28 -2.21 -6.16
CA SER A 76 16.53 -1.73 -7.53
C SER A 76 16.34 -2.78 -8.60
N ASP A 77 16.81 -4.00 -8.36
CA ASP A 77 16.98 -5.01 -9.41
C ASP A 77 15.77 -5.93 -9.55
N GLU A 78 15.03 -6.13 -8.46
CA GLU A 78 13.79 -6.95 -8.44
C GLU A 78 12.52 -6.11 -8.62
N CYS A 79 12.63 -4.78 -8.64
CA CYS A 79 11.46 -3.92 -8.72
C CYS A 79 10.80 -3.99 -10.10
N ARG A 80 9.55 -4.46 -10.12
CA ARG A 80 8.72 -4.59 -11.33
C ARG A 80 8.08 -3.27 -11.79
N VAL A 81 8.24 -2.17 -11.05
CA VAL A 81 7.69 -0.86 -11.45
C VAL A 81 8.48 -0.30 -12.65
N PRO A 82 7.80 0.04 -13.77
CA PRO A 82 8.46 0.59 -14.94
C PRO A 82 9.31 1.82 -14.61
N LEU A 83 10.45 1.95 -15.28
CA LEU A 83 11.37 3.10 -15.19
C LEU A 83 12.01 3.33 -13.81
N CYS A 84 11.71 2.51 -12.79
CA CYS A 84 12.27 2.64 -11.45
C CYS A 84 13.81 2.66 -11.49
N ARG A 85 14.41 1.67 -12.16
CA ARG A 85 15.86 1.56 -12.34
C ARG A 85 16.46 2.75 -13.11
N GLN A 86 15.84 3.16 -14.21
CA GLN A 86 16.30 4.30 -15.00
C GLN A 86 16.30 5.59 -14.18
N PHE A 87 15.26 5.83 -13.39
CA PHE A 87 15.20 6.99 -12.50
C PHE A 87 16.22 6.93 -11.38
N LYS A 88 16.49 5.75 -10.79
CA LYS A 88 17.55 5.59 -9.79
C LYS A 88 18.92 5.93 -10.36
N LEU A 89 19.25 5.42 -11.54
CA LEU A 89 20.51 5.72 -12.24
C LEU A 89 20.65 7.22 -12.52
N LYS A 90 19.59 7.83 -13.06
CA LYS A 90 19.57 9.28 -13.31
C LYS A 90 19.72 10.09 -12.02
N ALA A 91 19.06 9.68 -10.94
CA ALA A 91 19.17 10.36 -9.65
C ALA A 91 20.60 10.30 -9.09
N GLN A 92 21.34 9.21 -9.30
CA GLN A 92 22.75 9.13 -8.91
C GLN A 92 23.63 10.09 -9.70
N GLN A 93 23.39 10.21 -11.01
CA GLN A 93 24.07 11.20 -11.86
C GLN A 93 23.76 12.63 -11.41
N ASP A 94 22.47 12.89 -11.15
CA ASP A 94 21.94 14.19 -10.75
C ASP A 94 22.21 14.51 -9.27
N ARG A 95 22.81 13.61 -8.47
CA ARG A 95 23.19 13.93 -7.06
C ARG A 95 24.14 15.13 -6.97
N ARG A 96 24.84 15.44 -8.06
CA ARG A 96 25.65 16.67 -8.20
C ARG A 96 24.79 17.94 -8.25
N VAL A 97 23.53 17.83 -8.66
CA VAL A 97 22.53 18.91 -8.74
C VAL A 97 21.59 18.82 -7.53
N ASN A 98 21.76 19.72 -6.57
CA ASN A 98 21.03 19.66 -5.31
C ASN A 98 19.56 20.14 -5.43
N ASP A 99 18.64 19.24 -5.79
CA ASP A 99 17.19 19.50 -5.71
C ASP A 99 16.68 19.36 -4.26
N SER A 100 16.92 20.39 -3.45
CA SER A 100 16.55 20.44 -2.02
C SER A 100 15.05 20.23 -1.79
N ARG A 101 14.20 20.75 -2.68
CA ARG A 101 12.74 20.65 -2.58
C ARG A 101 12.28 19.21 -2.79
N TRP A 102 12.81 18.54 -3.81
CA TRP A 102 12.53 17.12 -4.04
C TRP A 102 13.01 16.25 -2.87
N ARG A 103 14.21 16.51 -2.35
CA ARG A 103 14.76 15.79 -1.19
C ARG A 103 13.84 15.90 0.02
N LEU A 104 13.31 17.09 0.30
CA LEU A 104 12.37 17.30 1.40
C LEU A 104 11.05 16.54 1.19
N LEU A 105 10.51 16.56 -0.04
CA LEU A 105 9.31 15.79 -0.39
C LEU A 105 9.51 14.30 -0.12
N VAL A 106 10.61 13.73 -0.62
CA VAL A 106 10.94 12.31 -0.43
C VAL A 106 11.00 11.97 1.05
N ARG A 107 11.68 12.77 1.87
CA ARG A 107 11.73 12.55 3.33
C ARG A 107 10.33 12.55 3.97
N LYS A 108 9.45 13.47 3.59
CA LYS A 108 8.07 13.54 4.11
C LYS A 108 7.28 12.29 3.74
N VAL A 109 7.40 11.84 2.49
CA VAL A 109 6.70 10.63 2.00
C VAL A 109 7.22 9.38 2.71
N VAL A 110 8.53 9.24 2.90
CA VAL A 110 9.11 8.11 3.66
C VAL A 110 8.59 8.10 5.09
N ARG A 111 8.60 9.25 5.78
CA ARG A 111 8.04 9.36 7.14
C ARG A 111 6.55 8.98 7.17
N ALA A 112 5.75 9.47 6.24
CA ALA A 112 4.33 9.10 6.18
C ALA A 112 4.14 7.59 5.93
N LYS A 113 4.98 6.97 5.09
CA LYS A 113 4.96 5.52 4.83
C LYS A 113 5.29 4.72 6.10
N THR A 114 6.30 5.12 6.87
CA THR A 114 6.67 4.42 8.12
C THR A 114 5.61 4.59 9.21
N PHE A 115 5.04 5.77 9.38
CA PHE A 115 3.93 5.95 10.33
C PHE A 115 2.70 5.12 9.94
N SER A 116 2.38 5.07 8.65
CA SER A 116 1.27 4.27 8.16
C SER A 116 1.48 2.79 8.46
N SER A 117 2.68 2.24 8.20
CA SER A 117 2.98 0.83 8.51
C SER A 117 2.95 0.54 10.01
N LEU A 118 3.52 1.41 10.85
CA LEU A 118 3.47 1.26 12.31
C LEU A 118 2.04 1.32 12.88
N SER A 119 1.17 2.17 12.31
CA SER A 119 -0.24 2.25 12.71
C SER A 119 -1.04 0.99 12.39
N LEU A 120 -0.59 0.20 11.40
CA LEU A 120 -1.16 -1.11 11.09
C LEU A 120 -0.74 -2.14 12.16
N PHE A 121 0.54 -2.13 12.56
CA PHE A 121 1.03 -3.00 13.65
C PHE A 121 0.36 -2.72 14.99
N LYS A 122 0.04 -1.46 15.31
CA LYS A 122 -0.66 -1.12 16.56
C LYS A 122 -2.12 -1.59 16.58
N ARG A 123 -2.78 -1.66 15.42
CA ARG A 123 -4.15 -2.20 15.30
C ARG A 123 -4.20 -3.71 15.44
N MET A 124 -3.17 -4.44 14.99
CA MET A 124 -3.10 -5.91 15.13
C MET A 124 -2.89 -6.39 16.58
N ARG A 125 -2.33 -5.57 17.49
CA ARG A 125 -2.22 -5.93 18.92
C ARG A 125 -3.52 -5.80 19.72
N VAL A 126 -4.59 -5.28 19.12
CA VAL A 126 -5.88 -5.05 19.82
C VAL A 126 -6.90 -6.15 19.52
N GLU A 127 -6.55 -7.15 18.69
CA GLU A 127 -7.34 -8.37 18.49
C GLU A 127 -6.55 -9.60 18.94
N GLU A 128 -6.61 -9.91 20.24
CA GLU A 128 -6.37 -11.26 20.76
C GLU A 128 -7.59 -11.64 21.62
N PRO A 129 -8.25 -12.78 21.35
CA PRO A 129 -9.45 -13.21 22.06
C PRO A 129 -9.08 -13.70 23.46
N ARG A 130 -9.65 -13.08 24.51
CA ARG A 130 -9.48 -13.54 25.89
C ARG A 130 -10.18 -14.90 26.07
N MET A 131 -9.42 -15.98 26.08
CA MET A 131 -9.88 -17.26 26.63
C MET A 131 -8.78 -17.93 27.45
N VAL A 132 -9.22 -18.67 28.48
CA VAL A 132 -8.48 -19.47 29.49
C VAL A 132 -8.03 -18.65 30.72
N GLY A 133 -8.29 -19.01 31.97
CA GLY A 133 -8.86 -20.23 32.56
C GLY A 133 -8.93 -20.11 34.10
N MET A 134 -9.55 -21.11 34.71
CA MET A 134 -10.00 -21.24 36.11
C MET A 134 -8.92 -21.07 37.21
N TYR A 135 -9.30 -20.52 38.37
CA TYR A 135 -8.91 -21.10 39.67
C TYR A 135 -9.94 -20.82 40.77
N ARG A 136 -10.11 -21.82 41.64
CA ARG A 136 -11.03 -21.92 42.77
C ARG A 136 -10.59 -21.06 43.96
N GLN A 137 -11.54 -20.44 44.65
CA GLN A 137 -11.51 -20.34 46.12
C GLN A 137 -12.94 -20.22 46.66
N GLY A 138 -13.27 -21.11 47.60
CA GLY A 138 -14.59 -21.24 48.18
C GLY A 138 -14.77 -20.51 49.50
N VAL A 139 -16.02 -20.61 49.98
CA VAL A 139 -16.62 -20.30 51.29
C VAL A 139 -16.86 -18.80 51.57
N ARG A 140 -18.04 -18.32 52.01
CA ARG A 140 -19.11 -18.90 52.84
C ARG A 140 -20.51 -18.37 52.48
N SER A 141 -21.51 -19.16 52.85
CA SER A 141 -22.95 -19.11 52.60
C SER A 141 -23.72 -17.96 53.26
N PHE A 142 -24.82 -17.55 52.63
CA PHE A 142 -26.09 -17.20 53.32
C PHE A 142 -27.29 -17.69 52.47
N PRO A 143 -28.30 -18.34 53.06
CA PRO A 143 -29.43 -18.91 52.33
C PRO A 143 -30.51 -17.86 52.03
N LEU A 144 -31.00 -17.85 50.78
CA LEU A 144 -32.25 -17.18 50.41
C LEU A 144 -33.42 -18.14 50.65
N ALA A 145 -34.34 -17.76 51.53
CA ALA A 145 -35.61 -18.45 51.74
C ALA A 145 -36.56 -18.20 50.55
N PRO A 146 -37.31 -19.21 50.07
CA PRO A 146 -38.46 -18.98 49.20
C PRO A 146 -39.74 -18.80 50.04
N ARG A 147 -40.48 -17.71 49.82
CA ARG A 147 -41.90 -17.63 50.25
C ARG A 147 -42.80 -18.09 49.09
N ASN A 148 -43.47 -19.21 49.34
CA ASN A 148 -44.84 -19.59 48.99
C ASN A 148 -45.49 -19.04 47.70
N MET A 149 -45.58 -19.91 46.70
CA MET A 149 -46.78 -20.68 46.30
C MET A 149 -48.18 -20.11 46.64
N GLN A 150 -48.91 -19.76 45.57
CA GLN A 150 -50.36 -19.90 45.37
C GLN A 150 -50.46 -20.60 43.99
N ARG A 151 -51.19 -21.69 43.74
CA ARG A 151 -52.42 -22.29 44.30
C ARG A 151 -52.28 -23.81 44.36
#